data_AF-A0AAW2M2A4-F1
#
_entry.id   AF-A0AAW2M2A4-F1
#
_cell.length_a   1.000
_cell.length_b   1.000
_cell.length_c   1.000
_cell.angle_alpha   90.00
_cell.angle_beta   90.00
_cell.angle_gamma   90.00
#
_symmetry.space_group_name_H-M   'P 1'
#
loop_
_entity.id
_entity.type
_entity.pdbx_description
1 polymer ?
#
loop_
_entity_poly.entity_id
_entity_poly.type
_entity_poly.pdbx_seq_one_letter_code
_entity_poly.pdbx_strand_id
1 'polypeptide(L)'
;MLHEAVPGKRYNRYVELAQAAFGERLGVWLALFPTVYLSAGTATALILVGGETMKLFFQIVCGPLCSSNPLTTVEWYLVFTSLCIVLSQLPNLNSIAGLSLVGAVTAITYSTMVWVLSVSQQRPPSLSYEPLSLPTLTASVFSVLNALGIIAFAFRGHNLVLEIQATMPSTFKKPAHVPMWRGAKVAYVFIAMCLFPVAIGGYWAYGNLMPSGGILNALFAFHSHDIPRGLLAMPFLLVVFNCLSSFQIYSMPVFDSFEAGYTSRTNRPCSIWVRSGFRVFYGFVSLLIGVALPFLSSLAGLLGGLTLPVTFAYPCFMWVLIKKPIKYSFNWYFNWILGWLGIAFSLAFSIGGIWSMVNSGLKLKFFKPN
;
A
#
# COMPACT_ATOMS: atom_id res chain seq x y z
N MET A 1 19.52 8.60 -6.16
CA MET A 1 19.68 7.21 -5.69
C MET A 1 20.97 7.09 -4.89
N LEU A 2 20.89 6.49 -3.70
CA LEU A 2 22.00 6.37 -2.76
C LEU A 2 22.55 4.92 -2.65
N HIS A 3 21.97 3.97 -3.39
CA HIS A 3 22.37 2.55 -3.40
C HIS A 3 23.87 2.34 -3.64
N GLU A 4 24.51 3.16 -4.47
CA GLU A 4 25.95 3.15 -4.78
C GLU A 4 26.62 4.47 -4.39
N ALA A 5 26.17 5.10 -3.29
CA ALA A 5 26.64 6.44 -2.93
C ALA A 5 28.14 6.48 -2.57
N VAL A 6 28.71 5.35 -2.12
CA VAL A 6 30.11 5.17 -1.72
C VAL A 6 30.78 4.17 -2.68
N PRO A 7 31.96 4.49 -3.27
CA PRO A 7 32.68 3.55 -4.13
C PRO A 7 32.95 2.23 -3.41
N GLY A 8 32.57 1.10 -4.03
CA GLY A 8 32.83 -0.24 -3.50
C GLY A 8 31.82 -0.77 -2.47
N LYS A 9 30.85 0.02 -2.00
CA LYS A 9 29.80 -0.44 -1.07
C LYS A 9 28.40 -0.26 -1.67
N ARG A 10 27.63 -1.35 -1.72
CA ARG A 10 26.22 -1.34 -2.13
C ARG A 10 25.34 -1.37 -0.87
N TYR A 11 24.45 -0.39 -0.75
CA TYR A 11 23.44 -0.36 0.31
C TYR A 11 22.18 -1.04 -0.22
N ASN A 12 22.03 -2.33 0.11
CA ASN A 12 20.95 -3.16 -0.45
C ASN A 12 19.64 -2.96 0.30
N ARG A 13 19.71 -2.55 1.58
CA ARG A 13 18.54 -2.32 2.43
C ARG A 13 18.40 -0.85 2.82
N TYR A 14 17.16 -0.41 2.99
CA TYR A 14 16.86 0.92 3.52
C TYR A 14 17.46 1.12 4.91
N VAL A 15 17.46 0.07 5.74
CA VAL A 15 18.06 0.09 7.09
C VAL A 15 19.57 0.31 7.04
N GLU A 16 20.28 -0.32 6.11
CA GLU A 16 21.74 -0.15 5.96
C GLU A 16 22.09 1.28 5.53
N LEU A 17 21.30 1.84 4.62
CA LEU A 17 21.46 3.22 4.18
C LEU A 17 21.22 4.21 5.34
N ALA A 18 20.19 3.95 6.15
CA ALA A 18 19.88 4.77 7.31
C ALA A 18 20.95 4.69 8.39
N GLN A 19 21.52 3.52 8.64
CA GLN A 19 22.67 3.34 9.53
C GLN A 19 23.88 4.15 9.05
N ALA A 20 24.15 4.13 7.74
CA ALA A 20 25.26 4.88 7.16
C ALA A 20 25.06 6.40 7.25
N ALA A 21 23.82 6.88 7.21
CA ALA A 21 23.51 8.32 7.29
C ALA A 21 23.40 8.85 8.73
N PHE A 22 22.70 8.14 9.61
CA PHE A 22 22.31 8.61 10.95
C PHE A 22 23.06 7.93 12.09
N GLY A 23 23.96 6.99 11.79
CA GLY A 23 24.71 6.19 12.77
C GLY A 23 24.01 4.88 13.14
N GLU A 24 24.75 3.95 13.77
CA GLU A 24 24.28 2.57 13.97
C GLU A 24 23.01 2.45 14.82
N ARG A 25 22.92 3.15 15.95
CA ARG A 25 21.75 3.05 16.84
C ARG A 25 20.54 3.82 16.31
N LEU A 26 20.75 5.06 15.90
CA LEU A 26 19.67 5.95 15.45
C LEU A 26 19.12 5.51 14.08
N GLY A 27 20.00 5.10 13.15
CA GLY A 27 19.62 4.63 11.82
C GLY A 27 18.83 3.33 11.85
N VAL A 28 19.12 2.41 12.78
CA VAL A 28 18.29 1.21 12.98
C VAL A 28 16.90 1.60 13.45
N TRP A 29 16.79 2.46 14.47
CA TRP A 29 15.48 2.85 15.00
C TRP A 29 14.64 3.60 13.97
N LEU A 30 15.24 4.57 13.26
CA LEU A 30 14.56 5.40 12.26
C LEU A 30 14.16 4.61 11.01
N ALA A 31 14.85 3.53 10.65
CA ALA A 31 14.50 2.75 9.47
C ALA A 31 13.67 1.51 9.79
N LEU A 32 14.02 0.76 10.84
CA LEU A 32 13.42 -0.54 11.12
C LEU A 32 12.00 -0.40 11.65
N PHE A 33 11.76 0.53 12.58
CA PHE A 33 10.42 0.73 13.14
C PHE A 33 9.41 1.17 12.06
N PRO A 34 9.68 2.19 11.23
CA PRO A 34 8.74 2.57 10.18
C PRO A 34 8.62 1.56 9.05
N THR A 35 9.69 0.83 8.71
CA THR A 35 9.63 -0.18 7.63
C THR A 35 8.79 -1.38 8.06
N VAL A 36 8.98 -1.89 9.28
CA VAL A 36 8.18 -2.99 9.82
C VAL A 36 6.74 -2.55 10.01
N TYR A 37 6.51 -1.35 10.55
CA TYR A 37 5.17 -0.80 10.71
C TYR A 37 4.44 -0.66 9.36
N LEU A 38 5.12 -0.10 8.35
CA LEU A 38 4.55 0.09 7.02
C LEU A 38 4.28 -1.25 6.33
N SER A 39 5.21 -2.20 6.40
CA SER A 39 5.02 -3.55 5.82
C SER A 39 3.89 -4.32 6.52
N ALA A 40 3.87 -4.34 7.85
CA ALA A 40 2.81 -5.01 8.62
C ALA A 40 1.44 -4.36 8.43
N GLY A 41 1.38 -3.03 8.42
CA GLY A 41 0.15 -2.27 8.18
C GLY A 41 -0.38 -2.49 6.76
N THR A 42 0.50 -2.53 5.76
CA THR A 42 0.10 -2.79 4.38
C THR A 42 -0.35 -4.23 4.14
N ALA A 43 0.36 -5.21 4.71
CA ALA A 43 -0.05 -6.61 4.67
C ALA A 43 -1.45 -6.78 5.29
N THR A 44 -1.70 -6.14 6.43
CA THR A 44 -3.00 -6.16 7.09
C THR A 44 -4.09 -5.49 6.24
N ALA A 45 -3.81 -4.32 5.67
CA ALA A 45 -4.75 -3.63 4.78
C ALA A 45 -5.09 -4.47 3.53
N LEU A 46 -4.11 -5.21 2.98
CA LEU A 46 -4.31 -6.11 1.85
C LEU A 46 -5.18 -7.32 2.23
N ILE A 47 -5.06 -7.85 3.46
CA ILE A 47 -5.96 -8.91 3.96
C ILE A 47 -7.39 -8.42 4.05
N LEU A 48 -7.60 -7.21 4.60
CA LEU A 48 -8.94 -6.62 4.74
C LEU A 48 -9.59 -6.36 3.37
N VAL A 49 -8.88 -5.66 2.48
CA VAL A 49 -9.38 -5.35 1.13
C VAL A 49 -9.56 -6.63 0.31
N GLY A 50 -8.60 -7.55 0.36
CA GLY A 50 -8.65 -8.81 -0.38
C GLY A 50 -9.80 -9.71 0.05
N GLY A 51 -10.03 -9.85 1.36
CA GLY A 51 -11.15 -10.66 1.83
C GLY A 51 -12.52 -9.99 1.69
N GLU A 52 -12.63 -8.66 1.83
CA GLU A 52 -13.88 -7.93 1.54
C GLU A 52 -14.25 -8.05 0.05
N THR A 53 -13.28 -7.88 -0.84
CA THR A 53 -13.51 -8.04 -2.29
C THR A 53 -13.83 -9.48 -2.68
N MET A 54 -13.24 -10.47 -2.01
CA MET A 54 -13.58 -11.88 -2.21
C MET A 54 -15.01 -12.22 -1.74
N LYS A 55 -15.45 -11.63 -0.61
CA LYS A 55 -16.85 -11.71 -0.14
C LYS A 55 -17.80 -11.14 -1.18
N LEU A 56 -17.51 -9.95 -1.72
CA LEU A 56 -18.35 -9.31 -2.75
C LEU A 56 -18.37 -10.11 -4.05
N PHE A 57 -17.21 -10.61 -4.50
CA PHE A 57 -17.12 -11.52 -5.64
C PHE A 57 -18.03 -12.74 -5.47
N PHE A 58 -17.97 -13.39 -4.31
CA PHE A 58 -18.82 -14.54 -4.01
C PHE A 58 -20.30 -14.17 -4.05
N GLN A 59 -20.70 -13.03 -3.47
CA GLN A 59 -22.08 -12.55 -3.52
C GLN A 59 -22.59 -12.29 -4.95
N ILE A 60 -21.74 -11.74 -5.82
CA ILE A 60 -22.09 -11.50 -7.24
C ILE A 60 -22.29 -12.83 -7.99
N VAL A 61 -21.39 -13.79 -7.79
CA VAL A 61 -21.41 -15.07 -8.51
C VAL A 61 -22.54 -15.98 -8.02
N CYS A 62 -22.72 -16.10 -6.70
CA CYS A 62 -23.77 -16.93 -6.11
C CYS A 62 -25.18 -16.38 -6.38
N GLY A 63 -25.36 -15.06 -6.38
CA GLY A 63 -26.67 -14.43 -6.56
C GLY A 63 -27.75 -15.01 -5.61
N PRO A 64 -29.02 -15.13 -6.04
CA PRO A 64 -30.10 -15.64 -5.21
C PRO A 64 -30.11 -17.18 -5.03
N LEU A 65 -29.20 -17.92 -5.66
CA LEU A 65 -29.21 -19.40 -5.65
C LEU A 65 -28.50 -20.02 -4.44
N CYS A 66 -27.66 -19.26 -3.71
CA CYS A 66 -26.92 -19.80 -2.57
C CYS A 66 -27.61 -19.47 -1.25
N SER A 67 -28.43 -20.39 -0.75
CA SER A 67 -29.25 -20.25 0.47
C SER A 67 -28.73 -21.01 1.69
N SER A 68 -27.42 -21.09 1.90
CA SER A 68 -26.86 -21.83 3.04
C SER A 68 -25.70 -21.08 3.67
N ASN A 69 -26.00 -20.39 4.78
CA ASN A 69 -25.07 -19.73 5.71
C ASN A 69 -23.90 -18.98 5.05
N PRO A 70 -24.08 -17.70 4.67
CA PRO A 70 -22.98 -16.92 4.10
C PRO A 70 -21.84 -16.82 5.11
N LEU A 71 -20.61 -17.10 4.66
CA LEU A 71 -19.42 -16.89 5.46
C LEU A 71 -19.39 -15.44 5.98
N THR A 72 -19.05 -15.29 7.26
CA THR A 72 -18.81 -14.01 7.91
C THR A 72 -17.62 -13.29 7.27
N THR A 73 -17.55 -11.96 7.44
CA THR A 73 -16.43 -11.16 6.93
C THR A 73 -15.07 -11.65 7.48
N VAL A 74 -15.03 -12.11 8.74
CA VAL A 74 -13.83 -12.69 9.36
C VAL A 74 -13.40 -14.00 8.69
N GLU A 75 -14.35 -14.87 8.38
CA GLU A 75 -14.04 -16.13 7.69
C GLU A 75 -13.47 -15.86 6.29
N TRP A 76 -14.00 -14.87 5.57
CA TRP A 76 -13.42 -14.43 4.30
C TRP A 76 -12.00 -13.87 4.45
N TYR A 77 -11.71 -13.11 5.52
CA TYR A 77 -10.34 -12.67 5.82
C TYR A 77 -9.41 -13.86 6.11
N LEU A 78 -9.90 -14.89 6.80
CA LEU A 78 -9.14 -16.11 7.06
C LEU A 78 -8.87 -16.89 5.78
N VAL A 79 -9.86 -17.07 4.91
CA VAL A 79 -9.69 -17.71 3.60
C VAL A 79 -8.64 -16.95 2.79
N PHE A 80 -8.74 -15.62 2.70
CA PHE A 80 -7.76 -14.81 1.96
C PHE A 80 -6.35 -14.93 2.56
N THR A 81 -6.23 -14.89 3.88
CA THR A 81 -4.95 -15.05 4.58
C THR A 81 -4.36 -16.45 4.32
N SER A 82 -5.18 -17.49 4.29
CA SER A 82 -4.71 -18.85 3.99
C SER A 82 -4.13 -18.93 2.56
N LEU A 83 -4.76 -18.30 1.58
CA LEU A 83 -4.24 -18.19 0.21
C LEU A 83 -2.92 -17.41 0.18
N CYS A 84 -2.82 -16.29 0.91
CA CYS A 84 -1.58 -15.54 1.06
C CYS A 84 -0.45 -16.40 1.65
N ILE A 85 -0.74 -17.18 2.69
CA ILE A 85 0.25 -18.06 3.34
C ILE A 85 0.70 -19.16 2.39
N VAL A 86 -0.22 -19.79 1.66
CA VAL A 86 0.11 -20.84 0.67
C VAL A 86 1.01 -20.27 -0.43
N LEU A 87 0.63 -19.13 -1.02
CA LEU A 87 1.45 -18.45 -2.02
C LEU A 87 2.79 -17.98 -1.46
N SER A 88 2.84 -17.61 -0.18
CA SER A 88 4.08 -17.20 0.47
C SER A 88 5.07 -18.36 0.61
N GLN A 89 4.64 -19.63 0.51
CA GLN A 89 5.56 -20.77 0.56
C GLN A 89 6.40 -20.93 -0.70
N LEU A 90 6.09 -20.21 -1.79
CA LEU A 90 6.86 -20.26 -3.02
C LEU A 90 8.33 -19.85 -2.74
N PRO A 91 9.32 -20.73 -3.00
CA PRO A 91 10.69 -20.52 -2.56
C PRO A 91 11.55 -19.69 -3.53
N ASN A 92 11.06 -19.40 -4.75
CA ASN A 92 11.92 -18.96 -5.85
C ASN A 92 11.72 -17.48 -6.21
N LEU A 93 12.81 -16.70 -6.28
CA LEU A 93 12.80 -15.27 -6.66
C LEU A 93 12.21 -15.04 -8.07
N ASN A 94 12.43 -15.99 -8.99
CA ASN A 94 11.82 -15.97 -10.32
C ASN A 94 10.28 -16.09 -10.27
N SER A 95 9.76 -16.77 -9.25
CA SER A 95 8.32 -16.87 -9.01
C SER A 95 7.72 -15.55 -8.53
N ILE A 96 8.48 -14.76 -7.75
CA ILE A 96 8.04 -13.46 -7.24
C ILE A 96 7.99 -12.43 -8.39
N ALA A 97 8.97 -12.46 -9.30
CA ALA A 97 8.95 -11.61 -10.50
C ALA A 97 7.73 -11.92 -11.39
N GLY A 98 7.43 -13.20 -11.61
CA GLY A 98 6.22 -13.62 -12.33
C GLY A 98 4.93 -13.18 -11.63
N LEU A 99 4.87 -13.34 -10.31
CA LEU A 99 3.71 -12.91 -9.52
C LEU A 99 3.52 -11.39 -9.54
N SER A 100 4.61 -10.62 -9.52
CA SER A 100 4.60 -9.16 -9.68
C SER A 100 4.08 -8.75 -11.06
N LEU A 101 4.46 -9.46 -12.12
CA LEU A 101 3.94 -9.23 -13.47
C LEU A 101 2.43 -9.49 -13.54
N VAL A 102 1.95 -10.59 -12.95
CA VAL A 102 0.52 -10.89 -12.84
C VAL A 102 -0.20 -9.79 -12.06
N GLY A 103 0.38 -9.31 -10.96
CA GLY A 103 -0.12 -8.16 -10.19
C GLY A 103 -0.26 -6.90 -11.05
N ALA A 104 0.78 -6.56 -11.82
CA ALA A 104 0.76 -5.38 -12.68
C ALA A 104 -0.31 -5.47 -13.80
N VAL A 105 -0.43 -6.63 -14.46
CA VAL A 105 -1.43 -6.85 -15.50
C VAL A 105 -2.83 -6.78 -14.90
N THR A 106 -3.08 -7.50 -13.81
CA THR A 106 -4.38 -7.48 -13.13
C THR A 106 -4.75 -6.07 -12.65
N ALA A 107 -3.77 -5.29 -12.15
CA ALA A 107 -3.98 -3.89 -11.75
C ALA A 107 -4.43 -2.97 -12.89
N ILE A 108 -3.79 -3.07 -14.05
CA ILE A 108 -4.17 -2.28 -15.23
C ILE A 108 -5.54 -2.74 -15.73
N THR A 109 -5.80 -4.03 -15.79
CA THR A 109 -7.07 -4.57 -16.28
C THR A 109 -8.24 -4.22 -15.36
N TYR A 110 -8.15 -4.43 -14.04
CA TYR A 110 -9.27 -4.11 -13.16
C TYR A 110 -9.50 -2.60 -13.07
N SER A 111 -8.43 -1.78 -13.05
CA SER A 111 -8.59 -0.32 -12.97
C SER A 111 -9.31 0.20 -14.19
N THR A 112 -8.93 -0.27 -15.39
CA THR A 112 -9.61 0.07 -16.64
C THR A 112 -11.05 -0.39 -16.67
N MET A 113 -11.34 -1.63 -16.28
CA MET A 113 -12.71 -2.15 -16.22
C MET A 113 -13.58 -1.35 -15.26
N VAL A 114 -13.09 -1.04 -14.05
CA VAL A 114 -13.89 -0.39 -13.00
C VAL A 114 -14.37 1.00 -13.45
N TRP A 115 -13.50 1.82 -14.03
CA TRP A 115 -13.92 3.16 -14.47
C TRP A 115 -14.78 3.10 -15.75
N VAL A 116 -14.45 2.22 -16.70
CA VAL A 116 -15.25 2.05 -17.93
C VAL A 116 -16.67 1.59 -17.59
N LEU A 117 -16.80 0.58 -16.73
CA LEU A 117 -18.10 0.08 -16.30
C LEU A 117 -18.89 1.18 -15.57
N SER A 118 -18.25 1.89 -14.62
CA SER A 118 -18.91 2.96 -13.87
C SER A 118 -19.42 4.11 -14.77
N VAL A 119 -18.69 4.46 -15.83
CA VAL A 119 -19.06 5.54 -16.76
C VAL A 119 -20.07 5.07 -17.82
N SER A 120 -20.01 3.80 -18.22
CA SER A 120 -20.88 3.23 -19.27
C SER A 120 -22.34 3.05 -18.83
N GLN A 121 -22.58 2.93 -17.53
CA GLN A 121 -23.91 2.67 -16.99
C GLN A 121 -24.69 3.95 -16.73
N GLN A 122 -26.00 3.79 -16.59
CA GLN A 122 -26.85 4.91 -16.22
C GLN A 122 -26.50 5.42 -14.83
N ARG A 123 -26.46 6.75 -14.71
CA ARG A 123 -26.06 7.42 -13.48
C ARG A 123 -27.21 7.40 -12.46
N PRO A 124 -26.92 7.28 -11.15
CA PRO A 124 -27.95 7.34 -10.12
C PRO A 124 -28.73 8.67 -10.18
N PRO A 125 -30.08 8.67 -10.12
CA PRO A 125 -30.89 9.87 -10.33
C PRO A 125 -30.75 10.94 -9.23
N SER A 126 -30.21 10.58 -8.05
CA SER A 126 -30.06 11.46 -6.88
C SER A 126 -28.64 12.02 -6.70
N LEU A 127 -27.80 12.02 -7.74
CA LEU A 127 -26.42 12.50 -7.64
C LEU A 127 -26.34 14.03 -7.62
N SER A 128 -25.43 14.56 -6.81
CA SER A 128 -25.02 15.96 -6.81
C SER A 128 -23.50 16.07 -6.79
N TYR A 129 -22.98 17.14 -7.40
CA TYR A 129 -21.57 17.51 -7.38
C TYR A 129 -21.30 18.71 -6.46
N GLU A 130 -22.32 19.18 -5.76
CA GLU A 130 -22.12 20.25 -4.79
C GLU A 130 -21.14 19.78 -3.70
N PRO A 131 -20.18 20.64 -3.33
CA PRO A 131 -19.26 20.32 -2.24
C PRO A 131 -20.06 19.93 -1.00
N LEU A 132 -19.75 18.76 -0.43
CA LEU A 132 -20.28 18.36 0.87
C LEU A 132 -19.98 19.49 1.85
N SER A 133 -21.02 20.25 2.20
CA SER A 133 -20.90 21.45 3.01
C SER A 133 -20.61 21.01 4.44
N LEU A 134 -19.33 20.91 4.82
CA LEU A 134 -18.98 20.71 6.22
C LEU A 134 -19.33 21.98 7.01
N PRO A 135 -19.82 21.86 8.26
CA PRO A 135 -20.35 22.98 9.04
C PRO A 135 -19.35 24.13 9.25
N THR A 136 -18.04 23.88 9.12
CA THR A 136 -16.98 24.86 9.36
C THR A 136 -15.87 24.79 8.31
N LEU A 137 -15.24 25.93 8.00
CA LEU A 137 -14.06 26.01 7.12
C LEU A 137 -12.91 25.10 7.61
N THR A 138 -12.73 25.02 8.93
CA THR A 138 -11.72 24.17 9.56
C THR A 138 -11.95 22.69 9.28
N ALA A 139 -13.21 22.25 9.32
CA ALA A 139 -13.60 20.87 9.01
C ALA A 139 -13.30 20.53 7.54
N SER A 140 -13.56 21.46 6.61
CA SER A 140 -13.22 21.29 5.19
C SER A 140 -11.71 21.15 4.98
N VAL A 141 -10.90 22.00 5.63
CA VAL A 141 -9.43 21.93 5.54
C VAL A 141 -8.90 20.61 6.06
N PHE A 142 -9.36 20.15 7.24
CA PHE A 142 -8.91 18.88 7.80
C PHE A 142 -9.36 17.67 6.96
N SER A 143 -10.54 17.72 6.35
CA SER A 143 -11.00 16.71 5.40
C SER A 143 -10.09 16.61 4.17
N VAL A 144 -9.68 17.76 3.60
CA VAL A 144 -8.72 17.81 2.49
C VAL A 144 -7.36 17.25 2.90
N LEU A 145 -6.86 17.59 4.09
CA LEU A 145 -5.59 17.06 4.61
C LEU A 145 -5.67 15.53 4.82
N ASN A 146 -6.80 15.01 5.30
CA ASN A 146 -7.02 13.58 5.41
C ASN A 146 -7.03 12.91 4.02
N ALA A 147 -7.71 13.49 3.04
CA ALA A 147 -7.74 12.99 1.66
C ALA A 147 -6.34 12.95 1.04
N LEU A 148 -5.51 14.00 1.25
CA LEU A 148 -4.11 14.00 0.84
C LEU A 148 -3.29 12.92 1.55
N GLY A 149 -3.58 12.65 2.82
CA GLY A 149 -3.02 11.51 3.56
C GLY A 149 -3.38 10.15 2.94
N ILE A 150 -4.64 9.96 2.52
CA ILE A 150 -5.09 8.73 1.84
C ILE A 150 -4.37 8.57 0.50
N ILE A 151 -4.22 9.65 -0.26
CA ILE A 151 -3.44 9.65 -1.51
C ILE A 151 -1.98 9.28 -1.21
N ALA A 152 -1.36 9.89 -0.22
CA ALA A 152 0.00 9.55 0.20
C ALA A 152 0.14 8.07 0.57
N PHE A 153 -0.84 7.51 1.29
CA PHE A 153 -0.88 6.09 1.63
C PHE A 153 -1.06 5.19 0.40
N ALA A 154 -1.79 5.63 -0.63
CA ALA A 154 -1.91 4.89 -1.88
C ALA A 154 -0.59 4.83 -2.67
N PHE A 155 0.21 5.91 -2.62
CA PHE A 155 1.54 5.99 -3.25
C PHE A 155 2.66 5.34 -2.42
N ARG A 156 2.35 4.40 -1.53
CA ARG A 156 3.37 3.67 -0.74
C ARG A 156 4.24 2.74 -1.60
N GLY A 157 5.44 2.43 -1.09
CA GLY A 157 6.36 1.45 -1.69
C GLY A 157 7.77 1.99 -1.97
N HIS A 158 8.03 3.27 -1.72
CA HIS A 158 9.35 3.88 -1.87
C HIS A 158 10.42 3.25 -0.99
N ASN A 159 10.04 2.69 0.16
CA ASN A 159 10.92 1.97 1.05
C ASN A 159 11.46 0.66 0.43
N LEU A 160 10.73 0.05 -0.52
CA LEU A 160 11.20 -1.14 -1.25
C LEU A 160 12.08 -0.78 -2.46
N VAL A 161 12.19 0.49 -2.85
CA VAL A 161 12.96 0.89 -4.05
C VAL A 161 14.42 0.45 -3.95
N LEU A 162 15.04 0.50 -2.77
CA LEU A 162 16.42 0.05 -2.60
C LEU A 162 16.58 -1.46 -2.74
N GLU A 163 15.61 -2.23 -2.26
CA GLU A 163 15.62 -3.69 -2.37
C GLU A 163 15.37 -4.13 -3.82
N ILE A 164 14.42 -3.48 -4.50
CA ILE A 164 14.23 -3.65 -5.95
C ILE A 164 15.51 -3.26 -6.71
N GLN A 165 16.18 -2.18 -6.30
CA GLN A 165 17.42 -1.75 -6.92
C GLN A 165 18.56 -2.76 -6.74
N ALA A 166 18.63 -3.41 -5.58
CA ALA A 166 19.61 -4.43 -5.28
C ALA A 166 19.48 -5.68 -6.16
N THR A 167 18.28 -5.97 -6.69
CA THR A 167 18.07 -7.10 -7.62
C THR A 167 18.57 -6.83 -9.04
N MET A 168 18.86 -5.58 -9.40
CA MET A 168 19.31 -5.25 -10.75
C MET A 168 20.82 -5.48 -10.92
N PRO A 169 21.24 -6.05 -12.07
CA PRO A 169 22.66 -6.22 -12.37
C PRO A 169 23.32 -4.84 -12.46
N SER A 170 24.31 -4.60 -11.62
CA SER A 170 25.08 -3.36 -11.63
C SER A 170 26.56 -3.64 -11.82
N THR A 171 27.21 -2.81 -12.63
CA THR A 171 28.65 -2.86 -12.91
C THR A 171 29.18 -1.43 -12.84
N PHE A 172 30.47 -1.25 -12.53
CA PHE A 172 31.10 0.09 -12.50
C PHE A 172 30.86 0.92 -13.79
N LYS A 173 30.70 0.26 -14.95
CA LYS A 173 30.40 0.91 -16.24
C LYS A 173 28.90 1.19 -16.48
N LYS A 174 28.00 0.51 -15.77
CA LYS A 174 26.54 0.61 -15.90
C LYS A 174 25.91 0.62 -14.50
N PRO A 175 25.79 1.80 -13.86
CA PRO A 175 25.25 1.90 -12.51
C PRO A 175 23.75 1.56 -12.50
N ALA A 176 23.28 0.91 -11.45
CA ALA A 176 21.88 0.46 -11.33
C ALA A 176 20.86 1.62 -11.32
N HIS A 177 21.30 2.86 -11.11
CA HIS A 177 20.40 4.01 -11.07
C HIS A 177 19.77 4.36 -12.43
N VAL A 178 20.45 4.07 -13.55
CA VAL A 178 19.95 4.38 -14.90
C VAL A 178 18.74 3.51 -15.26
N PRO A 179 18.80 2.17 -15.18
CA PRO A 179 17.63 1.34 -15.44
C PRO A 179 16.52 1.60 -14.41
N MET A 180 16.87 1.82 -13.13
CA MET A 180 15.88 2.12 -12.11
C MET A 180 15.11 3.42 -12.38
N TRP A 181 15.80 4.49 -12.83
CA TRP A 181 15.15 5.75 -13.18
C TRP A 181 14.19 5.61 -14.37
N ARG A 182 14.56 4.80 -15.37
CA ARG A 182 13.67 4.48 -16.49
C ARG A 182 12.45 3.69 -16.03
N GLY A 183 12.66 2.65 -15.22
CA GLY A 183 11.59 1.84 -14.63
C GLY A 183 10.63 2.68 -13.79
N ALA A 184 11.16 3.54 -12.92
CA ALA A 184 10.36 4.44 -12.09
C ALA A 184 9.49 5.37 -12.94
N LYS A 185 10.05 6.02 -13.98
CA LYS A 185 9.27 6.89 -14.88
C LYS A 185 8.11 6.13 -15.54
N VAL A 186 8.37 4.94 -16.06
CA VAL A 186 7.34 4.10 -16.69
C VAL A 186 6.28 3.67 -15.67
N ALA A 187 6.69 3.26 -14.47
CA ALA A 187 5.77 2.88 -13.40
C ALA A 187 4.85 4.05 -13.00
N TYR A 188 5.38 5.27 -12.84
CA TYR A 188 4.59 6.45 -12.53
C TYR A 188 3.60 6.83 -13.64
N VAL A 189 3.98 6.63 -14.91
CA VAL A 189 3.06 6.82 -16.04
C VAL A 189 1.91 5.81 -15.97
N PHE A 190 2.19 4.53 -15.72
CA PHE A 190 1.13 3.52 -15.53
C PHE A 190 0.23 3.82 -14.33
N ILE A 191 0.81 4.23 -13.20
CA ILE A 191 0.04 4.62 -12.01
C ILE A 191 -0.90 5.79 -12.33
N ALA A 192 -0.40 6.82 -13.02
CA ALA A 192 -1.22 7.95 -13.45
C ALA A 192 -2.34 7.50 -14.39
N MET A 193 -2.04 6.66 -15.38
CA MET A 193 -3.03 6.11 -16.32
C MET A 193 -4.09 5.23 -15.65
N CYS A 194 -3.81 4.63 -14.48
CA CYS A 194 -4.80 3.85 -13.74
C CYS A 194 -5.61 4.72 -12.77
N LEU A 195 -4.93 5.56 -11.96
CA LEU A 195 -5.58 6.28 -10.86
C LEU A 195 -6.39 7.49 -11.33
N PHE A 196 -5.90 8.28 -12.29
CA PHE A 196 -6.63 9.47 -12.73
C PHE A 196 -7.97 9.13 -13.40
N PRO A 197 -8.05 8.15 -14.32
CA PRO A 197 -9.33 7.75 -14.90
C PRO A 197 -10.30 7.17 -13.87
N VAL A 198 -9.80 6.39 -12.90
CA VAL A 198 -10.63 5.86 -11.81
C VAL A 198 -11.19 6.99 -10.93
N ALA A 199 -10.36 7.99 -10.59
CA ALA A 199 -10.80 9.12 -9.78
C ALA A 199 -11.81 10.00 -10.53
N ILE A 200 -11.50 10.38 -11.79
CA ILE A 200 -12.35 11.26 -12.60
C ILE A 200 -13.65 10.54 -12.99
N GLY A 201 -13.56 9.33 -13.53
CA GLY A 201 -14.70 8.53 -13.96
C GLY A 201 -15.57 8.09 -12.78
N GLY A 202 -14.95 7.72 -11.66
CA GLY A 202 -15.67 7.40 -10.42
C GLY A 202 -16.43 8.60 -9.86
N TYR A 203 -15.78 9.76 -9.77
CA TYR A 203 -16.45 10.97 -9.30
C TYR A 203 -17.57 11.39 -10.25
N TRP A 204 -17.36 11.30 -11.57
CA TRP A 204 -18.39 11.58 -12.58
C TRP A 204 -19.56 10.59 -12.58
N ALA A 205 -19.35 9.33 -12.18
CA ALA A 205 -20.41 8.34 -12.12
C ALA A 205 -21.28 8.46 -10.85
N TYR A 206 -20.66 8.71 -9.70
CA TYR A 206 -21.34 8.62 -8.40
C TYR A 206 -21.46 9.95 -7.62
N GLY A 207 -20.62 10.96 -7.93
CA GLY A 207 -20.63 12.26 -7.25
C GLY A 207 -20.55 12.13 -5.72
N ASN A 208 -21.45 12.83 -5.02
CA ASN A 208 -21.60 12.80 -3.56
C ASN A 208 -22.08 11.46 -2.98
N LEU A 209 -22.53 10.50 -3.81
CA LEU A 209 -23.00 9.18 -3.38
C LEU A 209 -21.88 8.14 -3.26
N MET A 210 -20.62 8.54 -3.47
CA MET A 210 -19.47 7.65 -3.37
C MET A 210 -19.37 7.06 -1.93
N PRO A 211 -19.49 5.73 -1.77
CA PRO A 211 -19.37 5.10 -0.46
C PRO A 211 -17.91 5.15 0.04
N SER A 212 -17.74 5.06 1.36
CA SER A 212 -16.42 5.07 2.02
C SER A 212 -15.53 3.87 1.65
N GLY A 213 -16.12 2.77 1.16
CA GLY A 213 -15.41 1.61 0.63
C GLY A 213 -14.89 1.79 -0.80
N GLY A 214 -15.06 2.97 -1.40
CA GLY A 214 -14.53 3.33 -2.70
C GLY A 214 -15.38 2.84 -3.88
N ILE A 215 -14.82 3.02 -5.07
CA ILE A 215 -15.52 2.81 -6.36
C ILE A 215 -16.02 1.39 -6.58
N LEU A 216 -15.35 0.38 -6.02
CA LEU A 216 -15.74 -1.02 -6.19
C LEU A 216 -17.02 -1.34 -5.42
N ASN A 217 -17.16 -0.79 -4.20
CA ASN A 217 -18.40 -0.88 -3.43
C ASN A 217 -19.52 -0.05 -4.08
N ALA A 218 -19.18 1.08 -4.71
CA ALA A 218 -20.14 1.86 -5.49
C ALA A 218 -20.69 1.05 -6.68
N LEU A 219 -19.80 0.41 -7.44
CA LEU A 219 -20.16 -0.43 -8.58
C LEU A 219 -21.06 -1.61 -8.17
N PHE A 220 -20.75 -2.25 -7.04
CA PHE A 220 -21.62 -3.30 -6.50
C PHE A 220 -22.98 -2.76 -6.04
N ALA A 221 -23.00 -1.65 -5.31
CA ALA A 221 -24.23 -1.10 -4.74
C ALA A 221 -25.21 -0.58 -5.81
N PHE A 222 -24.71 0.14 -6.82
CA PHE A 222 -25.54 0.81 -7.81
C PHE A 222 -25.76 0.00 -9.08
N HIS A 223 -24.80 -0.82 -9.50
CA HIS A 223 -24.83 -1.49 -10.81
C HIS A 223 -24.86 -3.02 -10.72
N SER A 224 -25.18 -3.58 -9.55
CA SER A 224 -25.33 -5.04 -9.37
C SER A 224 -26.41 -5.67 -10.23
N HIS A 225 -27.46 -4.91 -10.57
CA HIS A 225 -28.60 -5.39 -11.34
C HIS A 225 -28.50 -5.03 -12.84
N ASP A 226 -27.75 -3.98 -13.18
CA ASP A 226 -27.64 -3.46 -14.55
C ASP A 226 -26.60 -4.19 -15.40
N ILE A 227 -25.54 -4.71 -14.76
CA ILE A 227 -24.39 -5.34 -15.42
C ILE A 227 -24.53 -6.88 -15.35
N PRO A 228 -24.24 -7.62 -16.45
CA PRO A 228 -24.22 -9.07 -16.39
C PRO A 228 -23.21 -9.57 -15.36
N ARG A 229 -23.63 -10.54 -14.53
CA ARG A 229 -22.88 -11.01 -13.35
C ARG A 229 -21.42 -11.36 -13.64
N GLY A 230 -21.13 -12.00 -14.78
CA GLY A 230 -19.77 -12.35 -15.17
C GLY A 230 -18.89 -11.11 -15.37
N LEU A 231 -19.39 -10.09 -16.07
CA LEU A 231 -18.67 -8.85 -16.33
C LEU A 231 -18.46 -8.04 -15.04
N LEU A 232 -19.45 -8.05 -14.16
CA LEU A 232 -19.36 -7.40 -12.85
C LEU A 232 -18.38 -8.12 -11.92
N ALA A 233 -18.34 -9.46 -11.92
CA ALA A 233 -17.48 -10.25 -11.03
C ALA A 233 -15.99 -10.19 -11.40
N MET A 234 -15.66 -10.04 -12.69
CA MET A 234 -14.28 -9.97 -13.18
C MET A 234 -13.39 -8.95 -12.46
N PRO A 235 -13.76 -7.66 -12.33
CA PRO A 235 -12.91 -6.69 -11.62
C PRO A 235 -12.65 -7.06 -10.17
N PHE A 236 -13.63 -7.66 -9.46
CA PHE A 236 -13.43 -8.12 -8.09
C PHE A 236 -12.42 -9.27 -8.01
N LEU A 237 -12.53 -10.25 -8.92
CA LEU A 237 -11.57 -11.36 -9.00
C LEU A 237 -10.15 -10.86 -9.31
N LEU A 238 -10.03 -9.91 -10.24
CA LEU A 238 -8.75 -9.30 -10.58
C LEU A 238 -8.15 -8.51 -9.40
N VAL A 239 -8.97 -7.82 -8.61
CA VAL A 239 -8.52 -7.16 -7.37
C VAL A 239 -8.00 -8.19 -6.37
N VAL A 240 -8.67 -9.33 -6.19
CA VAL A 240 -8.21 -10.42 -5.32
C VAL A 240 -6.82 -10.91 -5.76
N PHE A 241 -6.60 -11.16 -7.05
CA PHE A 241 -5.27 -11.55 -7.56
C PHE A 241 -4.21 -10.46 -7.36
N ASN A 242 -4.55 -9.20 -7.60
CA ASN A 242 -3.65 -8.08 -7.36
C ASN A 242 -3.30 -7.97 -5.85
N CYS A 243 -4.25 -8.15 -4.95
CA CYS A 243 -4.00 -8.14 -3.51
C CYS A 243 -3.11 -9.32 -3.07
N LEU A 244 -3.35 -10.53 -3.60
CA LEU A 244 -2.53 -11.71 -3.34
C LEU A 244 -1.07 -11.49 -3.77
N SER A 245 -0.86 -10.96 -4.99
CA SER A 245 0.49 -10.65 -5.50
C SER A 245 1.19 -9.56 -4.70
N SER A 246 0.47 -8.47 -4.38
CA SER A 246 0.97 -7.34 -3.60
C SER A 246 1.39 -7.78 -2.19
N PHE A 247 0.62 -8.67 -1.55
CA PHE A 247 0.94 -9.18 -0.21
C PHE A 247 2.31 -9.85 -0.19
N GLN A 248 2.65 -10.62 -1.22
CA GLN A 248 3.96 -11.29 -1.28
C GLN A 248 5.12 -10.30 -1.40
N ILE A 249 4.95 -9.26 -2.23
CA ILE A 249 5.99 -8.24 -2.46
C ILE A 249 6.22 -7.43 -1.17
N TYR A 250 5.15 -6.95 -0.53
CA TYR A 250 5.28 -6.12 0.66
C TYR A 250 5.70 -6.90 1.91
N SER A 251 5.47 -8.21 1.97
CA SER A 251 5.86 -9.05 3.12
C SER A 251 7.29 -9.58 3.03
N MET A 252 7.90 -9.56 1.84
CA MET A 252 9.27 -10.03 1.63
C MET A 252 10.32 -9.38 2.55
N PRO A 253 10.32 -8.05 2.80
CA PRO A 253 11.29 -7.42 3.70
C PRO A 253 11.19 -7.92 5.14
N VAL A 254 9.98 -8.24 5.60
CA VAL A 254 9.73 -8.77 6.95
C VAL A 254 10.21 -10.21 7.05
N PHE A 255 9.94 -11.03 6.03
CA PHE A 255 10.46 -12.39 5.97
C PHE A 255 11.99 -12.41 5.99
N ASP A 256 12.63 -11.57 5.17
CA ASP A 256 14.09 -11.43 5.13
C ASP A 256 14.64 -10.92 6.48
N SER A 257 13.93 -10.03 7.17
CA SER A 257 14.31 -9.55 8.50
C SER A 257 14.25 -10.66 9.57
N PHE A 258 13.21 -11.51 9.56
CA PHE A 258 13.12 -12.66 10.47
C PHE A 258 14.23 -13.68 10.20
N GLU A 259 14.51 -13.98 8.93
CA GLU A 259 15.58 -14.90 8.54
C GLU A 259 16.98 -14.37 8.91
N ALA A 260 17.22 -13.07 8.72
CA ALA A 260 18.46 -12.42 9.12
C ALA A 260 18.65 -12.46 10.65
N GLY A 261 17.59 -12.20 11.41
CA GLY A 261 17.60 -12.29 12.88
C GLY A 261 17.91 -13.71 13.38
N TYR A 262 17.32 -14.74 12.76
CA TYR A 262 17.59 -16.13 13.08
C TYR A 262 19.03 -16.54 12.75
N THR A 263 19.50 -16.18 11.55
CA THR A 263 20.84 -16.54 11.06
C THR A 263 21.92 -15.87 11.91
N SER A 264 21.73 -14.61 12.30
CA SER A 264 22.65 -13.87 13.19
C SER A 264 22.81 -14.52 14.57
N ARG A 265 21.73 -15.07 15.14
CA ARG A 265 21.77 -15.73 16.46
C ARG A 265 22.28 -17.16 16.40
N THR A 266 21.93 -17.89 15.35
CA THR A 266 22.14 -19.35 15.29
C THR A 266 23.36 -19.73 14.46
N ASN A 267 23.91 -18.81 13.66
CA ASN A 267 24.98 -19.04 12.68
C ASN A 267 24.71 -20.25 11.75
N ARG A 268 23.44 -20.58 11.53
CA ARG A 268 22.97 -21.68 10.70
C ARG A 268 22.01 -21.15 9.64
N PRO A 269 21.99 -21.74 8.43
CA PRO A 269 21.01 -21.38 7.43
C PRO A 269 19.60 -21.68 7.93
N CYS A 270 18.64 -20.80 7.63
CA CYS A 270 17.23 -21.03 7.92
C CYS A 270 16.74 -22.30 7.22
N SER A 271 16.30 -23.30 7.99
CA SER A 271 15.62 -24.48 7.45
C SER A 271 14.27 -24.10 6.85
N ILE A 272 13.80 -24.88 5.87
CA ILE A 272 12.49 -24.69 5.20
C ILE A 272 11.35 -24.65 6.22
N TRP A 273 11.42 -25.47 7.27
CA TRP A 273 10.42 -25.51 8.35
C TRP A 273 10.39 -24.22 9.18
N VAL A 274 11.56 -23.65 9.48
CA VAL A 274 11.68 -22.39 10.23
C VAL A 274 11.16 -21.22 9.38
N ARG A 275 11.52 -21.20 8.09
CA ARG A 275 11.00 -20.23 7.12
C ARG A 275 9.48 -20.31 6.98
N SER A 276 8.93 -21.52 6.84
CA SER A 276 7.47 -21.73 6.80
C SER A 276 6.81 -21.26 8.10
N GLY A 277 7.42 -21.56 9.26
CA GLY A 277 6.95 -21.11 10.57
C GLY A 277 6.86 -19.59 10.67
N PHE A 278 7.89 -18.85 10.25
CA PHE A 278 7.87 -17.38 10.24
C PHE A 278 6.80 -16.80 9.32
N ARG A 279 6.59 -17.39 8.14
CA ARG A 279 5.58 -16.94 7.18
C ARG A 279 4.15 -17.15 7.70
N VAL A 280 3.88 -18.32 8.29
CA VAL A 280 2.60 -18.63 8.93
C VAL A 280 2.35 -17.71 10.13
N PHE A 281 3.35 -17.55 10.99
CA PHE A 281 3.26 -16.68 12.16
C PHE A 281 2.94 -15.23 11.76
N TYR A 282 3.67 -14.69 10.79
CA TYR A 282 3.42 -13.34 10.29
C TYR A 282 2.03 -13.18 9.70
N GLY A 283 1.60 -14.11 8.84
CA GLY A 283 0.26 -14.08 8.24
C GLY A 283 -0.86 -14.09 9.29
N PHE A 284 -0.72 -14.92 10.34
CA PHE A 284 -1.70 -14.99 11.42
C PHE A 284 -1.70 -13.73 12.30
N VAL A 285 -0.53 -13.17 12.61
CA VAL A 285 -0.42 -11.89 13.33
C VAL A 285 -1.08 -10.77 12.53
N SER A 286 -0.84 -10.68 11.23
CA SER A 286 -1.50 -9.70 10.36
C SER A 286 -3.02 -9.90 10.32
N LEU A 287 -3.51 -11.15 10.28
CA LEU A 287 -4.94 -11.44 10.36
C LEU A 287 -5.54 -10.98 11.70
N LEU A 288 -4.89 -11.30 12.82
CA LEU A 288 -5.35 -10.87 14.14
C LEU A 288 -5.42 -9.35 14.26
N ILE A 289 -4.40 -8.64 13.77
CA ILE A 289 -4.40 -7.17 13.75
C ILE A 289 -5.54 -6.65 12.87
N GLY A 290 -5.77 -7.25 11.71
CA GLY A 290 -6.86 -6.87 10.80
C GLY A 290 -8.24 -7.07 11.42
N VAL A 291 -8.48 -8.20 12.08
CA VAL A 291 -9.75 -8.51 12.75
C VAL A 291 -9.94 -7.65 14.00
N ALA A 292 -8.87 -7.35 14.73
CA ALA A 292 -8.92 -6.45 15.88
C ALA A 292 -9.19 -5.00 15.47
N LEU A 293 -8.64 -4.56 14.33
CA LEU A 293 -8.70 -3.19 13.82
C LEU A 293 -9.34 -3.13 12.41
N PRO A 294 -10.62 -3.51 12.25
CA PRO A 294 -11.28 -3.54 10.94
C PRO A 294 -11.46 -2.14 10.32
N PHE A 295 -11.26 -1.09 11.13
CA PHE A 295 -11.31 0.31 10.71
C PHE A 295 -9.95 0.81 10.17
N LEU A 296 -8.97 -0.07 9.93
CA LEU A 296 -7.67 0.29 9.34
C LEU A 296 -7.80 1.07 8.02
N SER A 297 -8.85 0.81 7.22
CA SER A 297 -9.17 1.59 6.03
C SER A 297 -9.46 3.06 6.35
N SER A 298 -10.18 3.35 7.45
CA SER A 298 -10.39 4.73 7.92
C SER A 298 -9.14 5.37 8.53
N LEU A 299 -8.14 4.58 8.93
CA LEU A 299 -6.85 5.07 9.39
C LEU A 299 -5.89 5.39 8.24
N ALA A 300 -6.26 5.11 6.98
CA ALA A 300 -5.39 5.28 5.83
C ALA A 300 -4.77 6.69 5.74
N GLY A 301 -5.54 7.74 6.05
CA GLY A 301 -5.04 9.11 6.05
C GLY A 301 -3.95 9.36 7.11
N LEU A 302 -4.17 8.86 8.33
CA LEU A 302 -3.20 8.92 9.42
C LEU A 302 -1.94 8.08 9.11
N LEU A 303 -2.13 6.85 8.62
CA LEU A 303 -1.04 5.96 8.23
C LEU A 303 -0.20 6.56 7.10
N GLY A 304 -0.84 7.21 6.12
CA GLY A 304 -0.17 8.00 5.09
C GLY A 304 0.65 9.13 5.70
N GLY A 305 0.06 9.92 6.60
CA GLY A 305 0.74 10.98 7.34
C GLY A 305 2.01 10.52 8.05
N LEU A 306 1.94 9.42 8.81
CA LEU A 306 3.06 8.88 9.60
C LEU A 306 4.18 8.27 8.75
N THR A 307 3.90 7.89 7.51
CA THR A 307 4.87 7.21 6.62
C THR A 307 5.59 8.18 5.66
N LEU A 308 5.08 9.40 5.53
CA LEU A 308 5.69 10.46 4.71
C LEU A 308 7.12 10.84 5.09
N PRO A 309 7.53 10.89 6.37
CA PRO A 309 8.90 11.24 6.72
C PRO A 309 9.91 10.26 6.12
N VAL A 310 9.59 8.97 6.13
CA VAL A 310 10.43 7.90 5.55
C VAL A 310 10.56 8.06 4.03
N THR A 311 9.51 8.57 3.40
CA THR A 311 9.39 8.66 1.93
C THR A 311 10.00 9.94 1.38
N PHE A 312 9.75 11.09 2.01
CA PHE A 312 10.18 12.40 1.51
C PHE A 312 11.27 13.05 2.35
N ALA A 313 11.19 12.99 3.68
CA ALA A 313 12.12 13.73 4.52
C ALA A 313 13.48 13.01 4.65
N TYR A 314 13.43 11.72 4.97
CA TYR A 314 14.62 10.92 5.25
C TYR A 314 15.57 10.82 4.05
N PRO A 315 15.12 10.55 2.81
CA PRO A 315 16.04 10.50 1.67
C PRO A 315 16.77 11.82 1.42
N CYS A 316 16.10 12.96 1.64
CA CYS A 316 16.71 14.28 1.51
C CYS A 316 17.79 14.51 2.56
N PHE A 317 17.51 14.22 3.84
CA PHE A 317 18.51 14.34 4.91
C PHE A 317 19.66 13.35 4.75
N MET A 318 19.36 12.09 4.42
CA MET A 318 20.38 11.08 4.13
C MET A 318 21.27 11.51 2.96
N TRP A 319 20.70 12.10 1.91
CA TRP A 319 21.49 12.59 0.77
C TRP A 319 22.46 13.69 1.18
N VAL A 320 22.00 14.67 1.96
CA VAL A 320 22.87 15.76 2.46
C VAL A 320 24.00 15.21 3.34
N LEU A 321 23.70 14.26 4.24
CA LEU A 321 24.68 13.67 5.15
C LEU A 321 25.71 12.78 4.44
N ILE A 322 25.28 12.00 3.44
CA ILE A 322 26.15 11.06 2.72
C ILE A 322 26.97 11.77 1.65
N LYS A 323 26.34 12.60 0.80
CA LYS A 323 27.03 13.25 -0.33
C LYS A 323 27.78 14.52 0.06
N LYS A 324 27.52 15.06 1.25
CA LYS A 324 28.19 16.27 1.79
C LYS A 324 28.33 17.37 0.72
N PRO A 325 27.22 17.85 0.13
CA PRO A 325 27.28 18.90 -0.88
C PRO A 325 27.87 20.18 -0.29
N ILE A 326 28.42 21.04 -1.15
CA ILE A 326 28.98 22.34 -0.74
C ILE A 326 27.91 23.10 0.04
N LYS A 327 28.24 23.54 1.26
CA LYS A 327 27.33 24.30 2.12
C LYS A 327 26.89 25.57 1.38
N TYR A 328 25.60 25.90 1.47
CA TYR A 328 24.95 27.00 0.76
C TYR A 328 24.83 26.87 -0.77
N SER A 329 25.14 25.71 -1.35
CA SER A 329 24.79 25.42 -2.75
C SER A 329 23.28 25.28 -2.93
N PHE A 330 22.79 25.52 -4.15
CA PHE A 330 21.39 25.26 -4.54
C PHE A 330 20.94 23.84 -4.13
N ASN A 331 21.76 22.82 -4.39
CA ASN A 331 21.43 21.44 -4.02
C ASN A 331 21.33 21.22 -2.51
N TRP A 332 22.06 21.99 -1.71
CA TRP A 332 21.99 21.92 -0.25
C TRP A 332 20.67 22.53 0.24
N TYR A 333 20.34 23.75 -0.18
CA TYR A 333 19.07 24.39 0.18
C TYR A 333 17.86 23.58 -0.31
N PHE A 334 17.90 23.11 -1.56
CA PHE A 334 16.81 22.35 -2.15
C PHE A 334 16.47 21.09 -1.35
N ASN A 335 17.48 20.29 -0.96
CA ASN A 335 17.24 19.07 -0.17
C ASN A 335 16.80 19.39 1.26
N TRP A 336 17.32 20.46 1.89
CA TRP A 336 16.88 20.87 3.22
C TRP A 336 15.42 21.34 3.23
N ILE A 337 15.03 22.17 2.25
CA ILE A 337 13.66 22.67 2.10
C ILE A 337 12.71 21.50 1.86
N LEU A 338 13.04 20.58 0.94
CA LEU A 338 12.22 19.38 0.69
C LEU A 338 12.11 18.49 1.94
N GLY A 339 13.19 18.35 2.69
CA GLY A 339 13.20 17.58 3.95
C GLY A 339 12.23 18.13 4.98
N TRP A 340 12.29 19.44 5.24
CA TRP A 340 11.38 20.14 6.16
C TRP A 340 9.93 20.15 5.66
N LEU A 341 9.73 20.35 4.35
CA LEU A 341 8.40 20.29 3.75
C LEU A 341 7.77 18.89 3.91
N GLY A 342 8.56 17.83 3.75
CA GLY A 342 8.11 16.45 3.99
C GLY A 342 7.66 16.21 5.44
N ILE A 343 8.40 16.78 6.43
CA ILE A 343 7.99 16.74 7.84
C ILE A 343 6.70 17.55 8.07
N ALA A 344 6.61 18.74 7.49
CA ALA A 344 5.43 19.58 7.62
C ALA A 344 4.17 18.91 7.06
N PHE A 345 4.26 18.29 5.88
CA PHE A 345 3.16 17.52 5.31
C PHE A 345 2.80 16.29 6.14
N SER A 346 3.79 15.58 6.66
CA SER A 346 3.54 14.46 7.58
C SER A 346 2.72 14.89 8.79
N LEU A 347 3.09 16.01 9.43
CA LEU A 347 2.37 16.54 10.57
C LEU A 347 0.94 16.98 10.17
N ALA A 348 0.80 17.72 9.07
CA ALA A 348 -0.49 18.22 8.61
C ALA A 348 -1.47 17.09 8.28
N PHE A 349 -1.01 16.05 7.58
CA PHE A 349 -1.87 14.92 7.20
C PHE A 349 -2.21 14.04 8.41
N SER A 350 -1.28 13.88 9.35
CA SER A 350 -1.55 13.17 10.61
C SER A 350 -2.62 13.89 11.43
N ILE A 351 -2.55 15.23 11.53
CA ILE A 351 -3.58 16.03 12.20
C ILE A 351 -4.93 15.89 11.49
N GLY A 352 -4.96 15.98 10.15
CA GLY A 352 -6.18 15.76 9.35
C GLY A 352 -6.79 14.38 9.57
N GLY A 353 -5.95 13.33 9.61
CA GLY A 353 -6.37 11.96 9.90
C GLY A 353 -6.95 11.79 11.29
N ILE A 354 -6.31 12.35 12.33
CA ILE A 354 -6.82 12.33 13.70
C ILE A 354 -8.16 13.07 13.78
N TRP A 355 -8.27 14.25 13.16
CA TRP A 355 -9.50 15.03 13.16
C TRP A 355 -10.65 14.26 12.48
N SER A 356 -10.39 13.69 11.30
CA SER A 356 -11.39 12.90 10.57
C SER A 356 -11.85 11.69 11.38
N MET A 357 -10.93 11.03 12.10
CA MET A 357 -11.21 9.91 12.97
C MET A 357 -12.07 10.29 14.18
N VAL A 358 -11.81 11.44 14.80
CA VAL A 358 -12.62 11.98 15.91
C VAL A 358 -14.02 12.38 15.42
N ASN A 359 -14.10 13.11 14.30
CA ASN A 359 -15.36 13.62 13.77
C ASN A 359 -16.28 12.52 13.22
N SER A 360 -15.71 11.47 12.63
CA SER A 360 -16.48 10.32 12.14
C SER A 360 -17.04 9.46 13.27
N GLY A 361 -16.61 9.71 14.51
CA GLY A 361 -16.95 8.93 15.69
C GLY A 361 -16.37 7.53 15.57
N LEU A 362 -15.20 7.30 16.18
CA LEU A 362 -14.62 5.98 16.34
C LEU A 362 -15.59 5.05 17.08
N LYS A 363 -16.49 4.39 16.35
CA LYS A 363 -17.15 3.17 16.82
C LYS A 363 -16.09 2.10 16.76
N LEU A 364 -15.23 2.04 17.77
CA LEU A 364 -14.20 1.02 17.98
C LEU A 364 -14.90 -0.35 18.11
N LYS A 365 -15.29 -0.91 16.97
CA LYS A 365 -15.86 -2.25 16.84
C LYS A 365 -14.71 -3.25 16.81
N PHE A 366 -13.99 -3.34 17.94
CA PHE A 366 -12.99 -4.38 18.11
C PHE A 366 -13.65 -5.74 17.88
N PHE A 367 -13.04 -6.59 17.05
CA PHE A 367 -13.53 -7.93 16.71
C PHE A 367 -14.93 -8.00 16.06
N LYS A 368 -15.44 -6.88 15.51
CA LYS A 368 -16.69 -6.85 14.72
C LYS A 368 -16.48 -6.13 13.38
N PRO A 369 -15.82 -6.76 12.40
CA PRO A 369 -15.83 -6.26 11.02
C PRO A 369 -17.27 -6.29 10.49
N ASN A 370 -17.69 -5.22 9.81
CA ASN A 370 -19.04 -5.12 9.25
C ASN A 370 -19.21 -5.99 7.99
#